data_AF-A0A1G3TNU2-F1
#
_entry.id   AF-A0A1G3TNU2-F1
#
_cell.length_a   1.000
_cell.length_b   1.000
_cell.length_c   1.000
_cell.angle_alpha   90.00
_cell.angle_beta   90.00
_cell.angle_gamma   90.00
#
_symmetry.space_group_name_H-M   'P 1'
#
loop_
_entity.id
_entity.type
_entity.pdbx_description
1 polymer ?
#
loop_
_entity_poly.entity_id
_entity_poly.type
_entity_poly.pdbx_seq_one_letter_code
_entity_poly.pdbx_strand_id
1 'polypeptide(L)'
;MTLKDLEFLLELSGVIKNDIDYILNFAKKNGIDKEEIDDELNKLGYERLLENEGEESWDEDDDDYGYVQKFPNRHKFSEDYD
;
A
#
# COMPACT_ATOMS: atom_id res chain seq x y z
N MET A 1 3.46 -4.15 11.78
CA MET A 1 2.06 -3.83 11.47
C MET A 1 1.25 -3.83 12.75
N THR A 2 0.40 -2.83 13.01
CA THR A 2 -0.49 -2.78 14.19
C THR A 2 -1.93 -3.17 13.83
N LEU A 3 -2.79 -3.44 14.83
CA LEU A 3 -4.22 -3.75 14.59
C LEU A 3 -4.95 -2.61 13.86
N LYS A 4 -4.56 -1.36 14.10
CA LYS A 4 -5.11 -0.21 13.38
C LYS A 4 -4.67 -0.17 11.92
N ASP A 5 -3.41 -0.53 11.64
CA ASP A 5 -2.92 -0.64 10.26
C ASP A 5 -3.69 -1.75 9.52
N LEU A 6 -4.01 -2.84 10.21
CA LEU A 6 -4.81 -3.94 9.66
C LEU A 6 -6.23 -3.51 9.33
N GLU A 7 -6.92 -2.86 10.27
CA GLU A 7 -8.25 -2.31 10.04
C GLU A 7 -8.27 -1.37 8.83
N PHE A 8 -7.27 -0.49 8.73
CA PHE A 8 -7.16 0.46 7.64
C PHE A 8 -6.93 -0.20 6.28
N LEU A 9 -6.05 -1.22 6.21
CA LEU A 9 -5.80 -1.97 4.97
C LEU A 9 -7.03 -2.76 4.51
N LEU A 10 -7.78 -3.34 5.45
CA LEU A 10 -9.02 -4.05 5.15
C LEU A 10 -10.13 -3.09 4.69
N GLU A 11 -10.20 -1.89 5.27
CA GLU A 11 -11.15 -0.88 4.83
C GLU A 11 -10.79 -0.33 3.43
N LEU A 12 -9.49 -0.11 3.16
CA LEU A 12 -9.00 0.33 1.86
C LEU A 12 -9.25 -0.68 0.73
N SER A 13 -9.14 -1.97 1.03
CA SER A 13 -9.39 -3.06 0.08
C SER A 13 -10.88 -3.31 -0.18
N GLY A 14 -11.77 -2.64 0.53
CA GLY A 14 -13.22 -2.78 0.35
C GLY A 14 -13.81 -4.01 1.04
N VAL A 15 -13.12 -4.57 2.04
CA VAL A 15 -13.65 -5.65 2.87
C VAL A 15 -14.85 -5.13 3.67
N ILE A 16 -15.90 -5.95 3.80
CA ILE A 16 -17.11 -5.57 4.53
C ILE A 16 -16.80 -5.48 6.03
N LYS A 17 -17.31 -4.46 6.72
CA LYS A 17 -17.06 -4.26 8.17
C LYS A 17 -17.27 -5.49 9.07
N ASN A 18 -18.22 -6.35 8.74
CA ASN A 18 -18.43 -7.61 9.49
C ASN A 18 -17.22 -8.55 9.37
N ASP A 19 -16.65 -8.64 8.19
CA ASP A 19 -15.47 -9.46 7.91
C ASP A 19 -14.21 -8.79 8.49
N ILE A 20 -14.14 -7.45 8.45
CA ILE A 20 -13.08 -6.69 9.14
C ILE A 20 -13.08 -6.98 10.65
N ASP A 21 -14.23 -6.93 11.30
CA ASP A 21 -14.35 -7.21 12.74
C ASP A 21 -13.95 -8.65 13.08
N TYR A 22 -14.31 -9.60 12.20
CA TYR A 22 -13.88 -10.99 12.33
C TYR A 22 -12.36 -11.14 12.23
N ILE A 23 -11.73 -10.57 11.21
CA ILE A 23 -10.28 -10.60 11.01
C ILE A 23 -9.54 -9.90 12.16
N LEU A 24 -10.03 -8.74 12.62
CA LEU A 24 -9.46 -8.03 13.76
C LEU A 24 -9.56 -8.82 15.05
N ASN A 25 -10.67 -9.51 15.30
CA ASN A 25 -10.83 -10.37 16.46
C ASN A 25 -9.92 -11.61 16.37
N PHE A 26 -9.71 -12.16 15.18
CA PHE A 26 -8.76 -13.23 14.94
C PHE A 26 -7.32 -12.77 15.23
N ALA A 27 -6.90 -11.65 14.63
CA ALA A 27 -5.57 -11.07 14.82
C ALA A 27 -5.30 -10.65 16.28
N LYS A 28 -6.34 -10.23 17.01
CA LYS A 28 -6.23 -9.90 18.44
C LYS A 28 -6.04 -11.13 19.33
N LYS A 29 -6.50 -12.32 18.91
CA LYS A 29 -6.39 -13.57 19.66
C LYS A 29 -5.10 -14.35 19.32
N ASN A 30 -4.75 -14.43 18.05
CA ASN A 30 -3.62 -15.24 17.57
C ASN A 30 -2.34 -14.42 17.36
N GLY A 31 -2.46 -13.10 17.17
CA GLY A 31 -1.36 -12.23 16.74
C GLY A 31 -1.59 -11.74 15.31
N ILE A 32 -0.88 -10.68 14.92
CA ILE A 32 -0.95 -10.14 13.55
C ILE A 32 0.03 -10.94 12.69
N ASP A 33 -0.43 -12.08 12.19
CA ASP A 33 0.30 -12.91 11.24
C ASP A 33 -0.27 -12.68 9.84
N LYS A 34 0.59 -12.20 8.92
CA LYS A 34 0.15 -11.78 7.58
C LYS A 34 -0.38 -12.95 6.76
N GLU A 35 0.28 -14.11 6.84
CA GLU A 35 -0.12 -15.31 6.11
C GLU A 35 -1.46 -15.84 6.64
N GLU A 36 -1.63 -15.94 7.97
CA GLU A 36 -2.91 -16.42 8.52
C GLU A 36 -4.07 -15.48 8.22
N ILE A 37 -3.83 -14.17 8.24
CA ILE A 37 -4.87 -13.19 7.91
C ILE A 37 -5.25 -13.30 6.43
N ASP A 38 -4.29 -13.44 5.53
CA ASP A 38 -4.58 -13.64 4.11
C ASP A 38 -5.28 -14.97 3.83
N ASP A 39 -4.97 -16.03 4.58
CA ASP A 39 -5.68 -17.29 4.49
C ASP A 39 -7.16 -17.15 4.92
N GLU A 40 -7.42 -16.39 5.99
CA GLU A 40 -8.78 -16.08 6.41
C GLU A 40 -9.52 -15.16 5.42
N LEU A 41 -8.83 -14.16 4.84
CA LEU A 41 -9.39 -13.33 3.78
C LEU A 41 -9.74 -14.13 2.54
N ASN A 42 -8.87 -15.04 2.12
CA ASN A 42 -9.08 -15.93 0.97
C ASN A 42 -10.27 -16.88 1.20
N LYS A 43 -10.43 -17.41 2.42
CA LYS A 43 -11.62 -18.21 2.78
C LYS A 43 -12.92 -17.41 2.69
N LEU A 44 -12.87 -16.12 2.97
CA LEU A 44 -14.00 -15.19 2.85
C LEU A 44 -14.24 -14.74 1.40
N GLY A 45 -13.34 -15.10 0.47
CA GLY A 45 -13.42 -14.78 -0.96
C GLY A 45 -12.75 -13.46 -1.32
N TYR A 46 -11.96 -12.88 -0.42
CA TYR A 46 -11.15 -11.71 -0.69
C TYR A 46 -9.77 -12.13 -1.24
N GLU A 47 -9.20 -11.29 -2.11
CA GLU A 47 -7.84 -11.49 -2.61
C GLU A 47 -6.82 -11.32 -1.47
N ARG A 48 -5.65 -11.94 -1.57
CA ARG A 48 -4.56 -11.78 -0.60
C ARG A 48 -4.05 -10.34 -0.63
N LEU A 49 -4.19 -9.63 0.49
CA LEU A 49 -3.89 -8.19 0.61
C LEU A 49 -2.54 -7.94 1.28
N LEU A 50 -2.05 -8.85 2.13
CA LEU A 50 -0.88 -8.64 2.99
C LEU A 50 0.40 -9.29 2.43
N GLU A 51 0.25 -10.41 1.72
CA GLU A 51 1.32 -11.15 1.02
C GLU A 51 1.88 -10.34 -0.16
N ASN A 52 1.10 -9.40 -0.70
CA ASN A 52 1.54 -8.56 -1.82
C ASN A 52 2.55 -7.47 -1.43
N GLU A 53 2.96 -7.41 -0.14
CA GLU A 53 4.03 -6.53 0.34
C GLU A 53 5.43 -7.20 0.22
N GLY A 54 5.54 -8.31 -0.53
CA GLY A 54 6.71 -9.20 -0.53
C GLY A 54 7.40 -9.49 -1.88
N GLU A 55 6.99 -8.90 -3.00
CA GLU A 55 7.68 -9.06 -4.30
C GLU A 55 7.89 -7.73 -5.05
N GLU A 56 8.47 -6.73 -4.39
CA GLU A 56 9.28 -5.73 -5.08
C GLU A 56 10.74 -6.05 -4.77
N SER A 57 11.26 -7.01 -5.53
CA SER A 57 12.68 -7.31 -5.66
C SER A 57 13.42 -6.06 -6.14
N TRP A 58 13.81 -5.18 -5.23
CA TRP A 58 14.72 -4.05 -5.48
C TRP A 58 16.15 -4.32 -4.98
N ASP A 59 16.50 -5.57 -4.75
CA ASP A 59 17.89 -5.98 -4.54
C ASP A 59 18.29 -6.92 -5.67
N GLU A 60 18.66 -6.36 -6.82
CA GLU A 60 19.92 -6.68 -7.49
C GLU A 60 20.19 -5.74 -8.69
N ASP A 61 21.25 -4.93 -8.51
CA ASP A 61 22.16 -4.39 -9.53
C ASP A 61 21.58 -3.79 -10.84
N ASP A 62 21.62 -2.46 -10.95
CA ASP A 62 22.43 -1.88 -12.04
C ASP A 62 22.86 -0.44 -11.70
N ASP A 63 24.17 -0.25 -11.69
CA ASP A 63 24.86 1.03 -11.71
C ASP A 63 24.36 1.89 -12.89
N ASP A 64 24.30 3.21 -12.65
CA ASP A 64 24.32 4.28 -13.68
C ASP A 64 22.98 4.83 -14.21
N TYR A 65 22.97 6.16 -14.39
CA TYR A 65 21.92 7.01 -14.97
C TYR A 65 20.59 7.18 -14.21
N GLY A 66 20.24 8.33 -13.63
CA GLY A 66 20.82 9.66 -13.74
C GLY A 66 19.95 10.66 -12.99
N TYR A 67 20.60 11.57 -12.28
CA TYR A 67 20.03 12.77 -11.70
C TYR A 67 19.09 13.48 -12.70
N VAL A 68 17.78 13.50 -12.43
CA VAL A 68 16.86 14.41 -13.12
C VAL A 68 16.58 15.59 -12.20
N GLN A 69 17.56 16.49 -12.12
CA GLN A 69 17.36 17.86 -11.64
C GLN A 69 16.59 18.62 -12.73
N LYS A 70 15.26 18.71 -12.65
CA LYS A 70 14.46 19.50 -13.63
C LYS A 70 14.37 20.98 -13.22
N PHE A 71 15.44 21.67 -13.59
CA PHE A 71 15.62 23.07 -14.02
C PHE A 71 14.72 24.20 -13.47
N PRO A 72 15.33 25.27 -12.91
CA PRO A 72 14.73 26.59 -12.88
C PRO A 72 15.07 27.35 -14.17
N ASN A 73 14.12 27.63 -15.06
CA ASN A 73 14.10 28.92 -15.78
C ASN A 73 12.92 29.15 -16.75
N ARG A 74 12.33 30.34 -16.56
CA ARG A 74 11.95 31.35 -17.57
C ARG A 74 11.01 30.95 -18.70
N HIS A 75 9.79 31.48 -18.60
CA HIS A 75 9.16 32.14 -19.75
C HIS A 75 8.98 33.62 -19.41
N LYS A 76 9.82 34.48 -20.01
CA LYS A 76 9.45 35.88 -20.26
C LYS A 76 8.62 35.86 -21.53
N PHE A 77 7.38 36.35 -21.47
CA PHE A 77 6.74 36.96 -22.62
C PHE A 77 6.10 38.27 -22.14
N SER A 78 6.66 39.36 -22.63
CA SER A 78 6.17 40.73 -22.55
C SER A 78 5.02 40.92 -23.53
N GLU A 79 4.02 41.73 -23.18
CA GLU A 79 3.70 43.02 -23.83
C GLU A 79 2.35 43.57 -23.36
N ASP A 80 2.33 44.89 -23.27
CA ASP A 80 1.32 45.90 -22.93
C ASP A 80 -0.06 45.78 -23.64
N TYR A 81 -0.91 46.80 -23.36
CA TYR A 81 -2.23 47.21 -23.89
C TYR A 81 -3.41 46.91 -22.93
N ASP A 82 -4.23 47.87 -22.47
CA ASP A 82 -4.44 49.32 -22.72
C ASP A 82 -4.95 49.96 -21.41
#